data_AF-A0A2H9PI66-F1
#
_entry.id   AF-A0A2H9PI66-F1
#
_cell.length_a   1.000
_cell.length_b   1.000
_cell.length_c   1.000
_cell.angle_alpha   90.00
_cell.angle_beta   90.00
_cell.angle_gamma   90.00
#
_symmetry.space_group_name_H-M   'P 1'
#
loop_
_entity.id
_entity.type
_entity.pdbx_description
1 polymer ?
#
loop_
_entity_poly.entity_id
_entity_poly.type
_entity_poly.pdbx_seq_one_letter_code
_entity_poly.pdbx_strand_id
1 'polypeptide(L)'
;MLKNVKNEKSASEMVREEIDGMPYVRVALEMGLLNYSAFARLLTLKIKEKYNKKASKESVIVAAIRYQKDMVRDKLSEKLKIGISECTLSMRSDIIDLTLQRSLDTQQIINNFSKEVDWKSGEIMFVVQGRGEVEIILDRLNYKKISEMVSEESVVETISNLSIISVHQPNTNLTFIPGFYGFLLNSLAMSNINVIEVMSTLTELIIVVSQEQASRSYEKLSEIIKKFRC
;
A
#
# COMPACT_ATOMS: atom_id res chain seq x y z
N MET A 1 -6.05 37.26 36.04
CA MET A 1 -5.69 37.55 34.63
C MET A 1 -4.84 36.41 34.10
N LEU A 2 -5.46 35.42 33.44
CA LEU A 2 -4.73 34.33 32.78
C LEU A 2 -4.56 34.71 31.30
N LYS A 3 -3.32 34.96 30.88
CA LYS A 3 -2.98 35.16 29.47
C LYS A 3 -3.17 33.83 28.73
N ASN A 4 -4.14 33.80 27.81
CA ASN A 4 -4.21 32.79 26.76
C ASN A 4 -3.00 32.96 25.84
N VAL A 5 -1.92 32.21 26.10
CA VAL A 5 -0.83 32.05 25.14
C VAL A 5 -1.32 31.09 24.06
N LYS A 6 -1.92 31.63 22.98
CA LYS A 6 -1.98 30.91 21.71
C LYS A 6 -0.53 30.72 21.28
N ASN A 7 -0.02 29.49 21.42
CA ASN A 7 1.32 29.15 20.97
C ASN A 7 1.36 29.35 19.45
N GLU A 8 1.93 30.47 19.01
CA GLU A 8 2.00 30.81 17.59
C GLU A 8 2.96 29.85 16.88
N LYS A 9 2.45 29.08 15.92
CA LYS A 9 3.30 28.21 15.09
C LYS A 9 4.41 29.03 14.41
N SER A 10 5.63 28.57 14.58
CA SER A 10 6.84 29.06 13.93
C SER A 10 6.83 28.72 12.44
N ALA A 11 7.62 29.46 11.65
CA ALA A 11 7.82 29.14 10.23
C ALA A 11 8.30 27.70 10.02
N SER A 12 9.04 27.15 10.97
CA SER A 12 9.56 25.79 10.92
C SER A 12 8.48 24.73 11.13
N GLU A 13 7.57 24.94 12.09
CA GLU A 13 6.43 24.06 12.32
C GLU A 13 5.46 24.08 11.15
N MET A 14 5.18 25.28 10.60
CA MET A 14 4.31 25.41 9.42
C MET A 14 4.92 24.70 8.20
N VAL A 15 6.22 24.90 7.93
CA VAL A 15 6.92 24.20 6.84
C VAL A 15 6.89 22.69 7.02
N ARG A 16 7.11 22.20 8.25
CA ARG A 16 7.05 20.77 8.55
C ARG A 16 5.66 20.20 8.28
N GLU A 17 4.60 20.82 8.79
CA GLU A 17 3.23 20.37 8.56
C GLU A 17 2.84 20.38 7.08
N GLU A 18 3.29 21.37 6.31
CA GLU A 18 3.06 21.38 4.87
C GLU A 18 3.80 20.25 4.15
N ILE A 19 5.04 19.96 4.52
CA ILE A 19 5.82 18.86 3.94
C ILE A 19 5.22 17.50 4.32
N ASP A 20 4.80 17.33 5.59
CA ASP A 20 4.19 16.08 6.07
C ASP A 20 2.83 15.81 5.42
N GLY A 21 2.10 16.87 5.02
CA GLY A 21 0.89 16.77 4.20
C GLY A 21 1.16 16.41 2.73
N MET A 22 2.41 16.30 2.29
CA MET A 22 2.80 15.97 0.92
C MET A 22 3.72 14.73 0.87
N PRO A 23 3.18 13.50 0.95
CA PRO A 23 3.98 12.27 1.05
C PRO A 23 5.07 12.13 -0.04
N TYR A 24 4.78 12.45 -1.30
CA TYR A 24 5.75 12.35 -2.39
C TYR A 24 6.86 13.41 -2.31
N VAL A 25 6.52 14.60 -1.84
CA VAL A 25 7.48 15.69 -1.61
C VAL A 25 8.38 15.35 -0.43
N ARG A 26 7.84 14.70 0.61
CA ARG A 26 8.60 14.18 1.74
C ARG A 26 9.71 13.24 1.28
N VAL A 27 9.37 12.27 0.43
CA VAL A 27 10.34 11.33 -0.15
C VAL A 27 11.38 12.05 -1.01
N ALA A 28 10.96 12.95 -1.90
CA ALA A 28 11.88 13.72 -2.74
C ALA A 28 12.81 14.65 -1.94
N LEU A 29 12.31 15.22 -0.83
CA LEU A 29 13.07 16.04 0.10
C LEU A 29 14.13 15.20 0.81
N GLU A 30 13.74 14.05 1.36
CA GLU A 30 14.65 13.10 2.02
C GLU A 30 15.79 12.67 1.08
N MET A 31 15.47 12.35 -0.18
CA MET A 31 16.45 11.97 -1.21
C MET A 31 17.31 13.14 -1.72
N GLY A 32 17.03 14.39 -1.30
CA GLY A 32 17.76 15.57 -1.75
C GLY A 32 17.51 15.94 -3.22
N LEU A 33 16.37 15.52 -3.77
CA LEU A 33 16.03 15.72 -5.19
C LEU A 33 15.30 17.05 -5.45
N LEU A 34 14.89 17.77 -4.40
CA LEU A 34 14.12 19.01 -4.55
C LEU A 34 15.00 20.23 -4.84
N ASN A 35 14.57 21.04 -5.79
CA ASN A 35 15.02 22.42 -5.91
C ASN A 35 14.42 23.25 -4.77
N TYR A 36 15.19 23.48 -3.71
CA TYR A 36 14.77 24.24 -2.53
C TYR A 36 14.20 25.62 -2.86
N SER A 37 14.76 26.33 -3.83
CA SER A 37 14.27 27.64 -4.24
C SER A 37 12.87 27.58 -4.88
N ALA A 38 12.63 26.59 -5.73
CA ALA A 38 11.33 26.39 -6.36
C ALA A 38 10.30 25.90 -5.33
N PHE A 39 10.69 24.93 -4.51
CA PHE A 39 9.83 24.34 -3.50
C PHE A 39 9.43 25.38 -2.42
N ALA A 40 10.35 26.26 -2.01
CA ALA A 40 10.05 27.31 -1.06
C ALA A 40 9.03 28.33 -1.56
N ARG A 41 8.96 28.59 -2.88
CA ARG A 41 7.89 29.45 -3.44
C ARG A 41 6.53 28.81 -3.25
N LEU A 42 6.40 27.52 -3.53
CA LEU A 42 5.16 26.77 -3.32
C LEU A 42 4.76 26.75 -1.83
N LEU A 43 5.69 26.43 -0.94
CA LEU A 43 5.45 26.40 0.50
C LEU A 43 5.05 27.77 1.06
N THR A 44 5.68 28.85 0.58
CA THR A 44 5.33 30.21 1.03
C THR A 44 3.88 30.56 0.70
N LEU A 45 3.39 30.16 -0.48
CA LEU A 45 1.99 30.34 -0.88
C LEU A 45 1.05 29.54 0.03
N LYS A 46 1.33 28.24 0.22
CA LYS A 46 0.53 27.37 1.08
C LYS A 46 0.50 27.84 2.54
N ILE A 47 1.62 28.32 3.06
CA ILE A 47 1.70 28.85 4.42
C ILE A 47 0.84 30.11 4.56
N LYS A 48 0.87 30.99 3.56
CA LYS A 48 0.03 32.18 3.53
C LYS A 48 -1.45 31.81 3.47
N GLU A 49 -1.83 30.86 2.63
CA GLU A 49 -3.22 30.41 2.48
C GLU A 49 -3.75 29.75 3.76
N LYS A 50 -2.99 28.83 4.35
CA LYS A 50 -3.46 27.99 5.47
C LYS A 50 -3.34 28.66 6.83
N TYR A 51 -2.27 29.42 7.08
CA TYR A 51 -2.00 30.01 8.40
C TYR A 51 -2.21 31.52 8.44
N ASN A 52 -2.56 32.15 7.30
CA ASN A 52 -2.65 33.60 7.15
C ASN A 52 -1.37 34.33 7.62
N LYS A 53 -0.21 33.69 7.44
CA LYS A 53 1.11 34.21 7.85
C LYS A 53 2.02 34.39 6.64
N LYS A 54 2.80 35.48 6.64
CA LYS A 54 3.89 35.67 5.67
C LYS A 54 5.17 35.06 6.22
N ALA A 55 5.70 34.05 5.55
CA ALA A 55 7.05 33.55 5.76
C ALA A 55 7.96 34.04 4.63
N SER A 56 9.21 34.40 4.93
CA SER A 56 10.18 34.73 3.88
C SER A 56 10.61 33.44 3.15
N LYS A 57 10.94 33.57 1.87
CA LYS A 57 11.42 32.44 1.07
C LYS A 57 12.68 31.83 1.69
N GLU A 58 13.56 32.67 2.22
CA GLU A 58 14.83 32.29 2.86
C GLU A 58 14.57 31.48 4.14
N SER A 59 13.65 31.92 4.99
CA SER A 59 13.27 31.18 6.20
C SER A 59 12.63 29.83 5.87
N VAL A 60 11.84 29.75 4.79
CA VAL A 60 11.24 28.50 4.31
C VAL A 60 12.31 27.54 3.78
N ILE A 61 13.30 28.04 3.02
CA ILE A 61 14.43 27.22 2.55
C ILE A 61 15.21 26.64 3.73
N VAL A 62 15.57 27.46 4.70
CA VAL A 62 16.33 27.02 5.88
C VAL A 62 15.54 25.98 6.68
N ALA A 63 14.23 26.21 6.87
CA ALA A 63 13.36 25.25 7.54
C ALA A 63 13.28 23.91 6.78
N ALA A 64 13.12 23.94 5.46
CA ALA A 64 13.05 22.73 4.64
C ALA A 64 14.38 21.94 4.63
N ILE A 65 15.53 22.63 4.54
CA ILE A 65 16.86 21.99 4.60
C ILE A 65 17.09 21.37 5.98
N ARG A 66 16.73 22.08 7.06
CA ARG A 66 16.86 21.54 8.42
C ARG A 66 15.96 20.32 8.59
N TYR A 67 14.73 20.39 8.09
CA TYR A 67 13.80 19.26 8.15
C TYR A 67 14.31 18.06 7.36
N GLN A 68 14.88 18.27 6.17
CA GLN A 68 15.59 17.23 5.43
C GLN A 68 16.67 16.57 6.30
N LYS A 69 17.53 17.35 6.97
CA LYS A 69 18.59 16.78 7.83
C LYS A 69 18.03 15.94 8.96
N ASP A 70 16.89 16.34 9.53
CA ASP A 70 16.19 15.57 10.54
C ASP A 70 15.60 14.27 9.96
N MET A 71 15.14 14.29 8.70
CA MET A 71 14.60 13.15 7.95
C MET A 71 15.64 12.18 7.41
N VAL A 72 16.82 12.64 7.01
CA VAL A 72 17.89 11.78 6.46
C VAL A 72 18.43 10.79 7.52
N ARG A 73 18.05 10.98 8.79
CA ARG A 73 18.25 9.99 9.85
C ARG A 73 17.27 8.82 9.78
N ASP A 74 16.14 8.98 9.07
CA ASP A 74 15.10 7.99 8.75
C ASP A 74 15.29 7.36 7.35
N LYS A 75 16.54 7.01 6.97
CA LYS A 75 16.75 6.11 5.81
C LYS A 75 15.89 4.86 5.97
N LEU A 76 15.52 4.22 4.84
CA LEU A 76 14.89 2.89 4.86
C LEU A 76 15.57 2.03 5.92
N SER A 77 14.84 1.70 7.00
CA SER A 77 15.51 1.17 8.20
C SER A 77 16.29 -0.08 7.82
N GLU A 78 17.47 -0.28 8.40
CA GLU A 78 18.25 -1.51 8.13
C GLU A 78 17.39 -2.76 8.40
N LYS A 79 16.50 -2.69 9.40
CA LYS A 79 15.48 -3.72 9.67
C LYS A 79 14.57 -3.98 8.48
N LEU A 80 14.09 -2.93 7.80
CA LEU A 80 13.24 -3.07 6.62
C LEU A 80 14.01 -3.69 5.44
N LYS A 81 15.25 -3.27 5.21
CA LYS A 81 16.09 -3.85 4.15
C LYS A 81 16.35 -5.34 4.36
N ILE A 82 16.76 -5.71 5.58
CA ILE A 82 16.97 -7.11 5.97
C ILE A 82 15.67 -7.89 5.83
N GLY A 83 14.55 -7.34 6.30
CA GLY A 83 13.27 -8.01 6.17
C GLY A 83 12.88 -8.29 4.71
N ILE A 84 13.07 -7.31 3.82
CA ILE A 84 12.80 -7.48 2.39
C ILE A 84 13.73 -8.52 1.76
N SER A 85 15.00 -8.56 2.15
CA SER A 85 15.97 -9.49 1.56
C SER A 85 15.67 -10.96 1.87
N GLU A 86 15.05 -11.22 3.02
CA GLU A 86 14.59 -12.53 3.46
C GLU A 86 13.31 -13.01 2.78
N CYS A 87 12.56 -12.11 2.12
CA CYS A 87 11.30 -12.47 1.47
C CYS A 87 11.52 -13.42 0.28
N THR A 88 10.51 -14.25 0.00
CA THR A 88 10.41 -15.05 -1.23
C THR A 88 9.14 -14.68 -1.98
N LEU A 89 9.14 -14.93 -3.30
CA LEU A 89 8.00 -14.63 -4.16
C LEU A 89 7.43 -15.92 -4.74
N SER A 90 6.12 -15.94 -4.89
CA SER A 90 5.45 -16.90 -5.76
C SER A 90 4.36 -16.20 -6.57
N MET A 91 3.97 -16.82 -7.68
CA MET A 91 2.93 -16.30 -8.56
C MET A 91 1.93 -17.40 -8.91
N ARG A 92 0.67 -17.02 -8.99
CA ARG A 92 -0.46 -17.88 -9.36
C ARG A 92 -1.35 -17.13 -10.36
N SER A 93 -1.62 -17.78 -11.48
CA SER A 93 -2.51 -17.25 -12.53
C SER A 93 -3.91 -17.84 -12.38
N ASP A 94 -4.81 -17.48 -13.30
CA ASP A 94 -6.19 -17.98 -13.35
C ASP A 94 -6.99 -17.68 -12.08
N ILE A 95 -6.76 -16.48 -11.53
CA ILE A 95 -7.47 -15.95 -10.39
C ILE A 95 -8.70 -15.17 -10.86
N ILE A 96 -9.76 -15.29 -10.09
CA ILE A 96 -11.01 -14.57 -10.24
C ILE A 96 -11.31 -13.87 -8.92
N ASP A 97 -11.82 -12.67 -9.04
CA ASP A 97 -12.37 -11.89 -7.95
C ASP A 97 -13.89 -11.84 -8.10
N LEU A 98 -14.62 -12.34 -7.11
CA LEU A 98 -16.07 -12.36 -7.06
C LEU A 98 -16.55 -11.50 -5.90
N THR A 99 -17.19 -10.39 -6.21
CA THR A 99 -17.81 -9.49 -5.22
C THR A 99 -19.30 -9.79 -5.10
N LEU A 100 -19.75 -10.09 -3.89
CA LEU A 100 -21.14 -10.40 -3.56
C LEU A 100 -21.71 -9.38 -2.59
N GLN A 101 -23.02 -9.12 -2.67
CA GLN A 101 -23.72 -8.33 -1.66
C GLN A 101 -23.62 -9.02 -0.29
N ARG A 102 -23.41 -8.24 0.78
CA ARG A 102 -23.31 -8.79 2.14
C ARG A 102 -24.71 -9.15 2.66
N SER A 103 -25.00 -10.43 2.71
CA SER A 103 -26.24 -10.98 3.28
C SER A 103 -25.95 -12.21 4.15
N LEU A 104 -26.95 -12.67 4.92
CA LEU A 104 -26.84 -13.94 5.64
C LEU A 104 -26.69 -15.13 4.67
N ASP A 105 -27.38 -15.08 3.53
CA ASP A 105 -27.33 -16.13 2.52
C ASP A 105 -25.93 -16.22 1.90
N THR A 106 -25.31 -15.07 1.60
CA THR A 106 -23.90 -14.99 1.16
C THR A 106 -22.96 -15.66 2.16
N GLN A 107 -23.15 -15.43 3.46
CA GLN A 107 -22.33 -16.07 4.50
C GLN A 107 -22.55 -17.58 4.57
N GLN A 108 -23.78 -18.05 4.40
CA GLN A 108 -24.10 -19.47 4.37
C GLN A 108 -23.46 -20.16 3.16
N ILE A 109 -23.52 -19.53 1.98
CA ILE A 109 -22.88 -20.01 0.77
C ILE A 109 -21.37 -20.13 0.99
N ILE A 110 -20.70 -19.08 1.49
CA ILE A 110 -19.26 -19.11 1.77
C ILE A 110 -18.88 -20.25 2.73
N ASN A 111 -19.63 -20.41 3.82
CA ASN A 111 -19.38 -21.46 4.80
C ASN A 111 -19.56 -22.86 4.20
N ASN A 112 -20.57 -23.06 3.35
CA ASN A 112 -20.77 -24.34 2.67
C ASN A 112 -19.68 -24.59 1.64
N PHE A 113 -19.39 -23.60 0.81
CA PHE A 113 -18.40 -23.67 -0.25
C PHE A 113 -16.98 -23.93 0.28
N SER A 114 -16.59 -23.35 1.41
CA SER A 114 -15.27 -23.56 2.03
C SER A 114 -14.95 -25.04 2.34
N LYS A 115 -15.96 -25.91 2.41
CA LYS A 115 -15.81 -27.35 2.61
C LYS A 115 -15.48 -28.10 1.31
N GLU A 116 -15.74 -27.49 0.15
CA GLU A 116 -15.49 -28.04 -1.18
C GLU A 116 -14.12 -27.65 -1.76
N VAL A 117 -13.44 -26.71 -1.10
CA VAL A 117 -12.07 -26.30 -1.45
C VAL A 117 -11.08 -27.38 -1.01
N ASP A 118 -10.28 -27.86 -1.96
CA ASP A 118 -9.20 -28.81 -1.67
C ASP A 118 -7.94 -28.09 -1.19
N TRP A 119 -7.93 -27.76 0.10
CA TRP A 119 -6.81 -27.12 0.79
C TRP A 119 -5.49 -27.89 0.70
N LYS A 120 -5.50 -29.20 0.43
CA LYS A 120 -4.28 -30.01 0.32
C LYS A 120 -3.62 -29.87 -1.05
N SER A 121 -4.43 -29.66 -2.09
CA SER A 121 -3.96 -29.47 -3.46
C SER A 121 -3.38 -28.07 -3.72
N GLY A 122 -3.59 -27.14 -2.78
CA GLY A 122 -3.19 -25.74 -2.93
C GLY A 122 -4.19 -24.90 -3.73
N GLU A 123 -5.45 -25.34 -3.82
CA GLU A 123 -6.57 -24.51 -4.25
C GLU A 123 -6.64 -23.21 -3.43
N ILE A 124 -7.05 -22.12 -4.10
CA ILE A 124 -6.98 -20.77 -3.57
C ILE A 124 -8.38 -20.26 -3.26
N MET A 125 -8.56 -19.75 -2.04
CA MET A 125 -9.73 -19.01 -1.62
C MET A 125 -9.33 -18.00 -0.54
N PHE A 126 -9.58 -16.72 -0.80
CA PHE A 126 -9.55 -15.64 0.17
C PHE A 126 -10.95 -15.06 0.30
N VAL A 127 -11.33 -14.69 1.51
CA VAL A 127 -12.60 -14.01 1.79
C VAL A 127 -12.28 -12.72 2.51
N VAL A 128 -12.67 -11.59 1.91
CA VAL A 128 -12.53 -10.26 2.49
C VAL A 128 -13.93 -9.70 2.69
N GLN A 129 -14.23 -9.24 3.91
CA GLN A 129 -15.56 -8.76 4.24
C GLN A 129 -15.55 -7.26 4.55
N GLY A 130 -16.24 -6.50 3.71
CA GLY A 130 -16.53 -5.09 3.93
C GLY A 130 -17.85 -4.86 4.67
N ARG A 131 -18.28 -3.60 4.73
CA ARG A 131 -19.56 -3.22 5.35
C ARG A 131 -20.77 -3.57 4.47
N GLY A 132 -20.62 -3.47 3.16
CA GLY A 132 -21.70 -3.67 2.18
C GLY A 132 -21.54 -4.93 1.33
N GLU A 133 -20.32 -5.43 1.19
CA GLU A 133 -19.99 -6.51 0.28
C GLU A 133 -19.05 -7.53 0.91
N VAL A 134 -18.99 -8.70 0.28
CA VAL A 134 -18.04 -9.76 0.57
C VAL A 134 -17.34 -10.10 -0.73
N GLU A 135 -16.02 -10.02 -0.70
CA GLU A 135 -15.16 -10.35 -1.82
C GLU A 135 -14.59 -11.74 -1.62
N ILE A 136 -14.60 -12.54 -2.67
CA ILE A 136 -14.06 -13.88 -2.69
C ILE A 136 -13.07 -13.96 -3.84
N ILE A 137 -11.80 -14.10 -3.50
CA ILE A 137 -10.72 -14.21 -4.49
C ILE A 137 -10.29 -15.68 -4.52
N LEU A 138 -10.43 -16.30 -5.68
CA LEU A 138 -10.31 -17.74 -5.82
C LEU A 138 -9.75 -18.13 -7.19
N ASP A 139 -9.25 -19.35 -7.28
CA ASP A 139 -8.87 -19.90 -8.58
C ASP A 139 -10.09 -20.20 -9.46
N ARG A 140 -9.85 -20.30 -10.77
CA ARG A 140 -10.90 -20.54 -11.77
C ARG A 140 -11.67 -21.85 -11.56
N LEU A 141 -11.06 -22.88 -10.96
CA LEU A 141 -11.73 -24.15 -10.69
C LEU A 141 -12.80 -23.95 -9.61
N ASN A 142 -12.44 -23.27 -8.53
CA ASN A 142 -13.31 -22.95 -7.42
C ASN A 142 -14.39 -21.94 -7.79
N TYR A 143 -14.09 -20.99 -8.67
CA TYR A 143 -15.10 -20.07 -9.19
C TYR A 143 -16.27 -20.80 -9.85
N LYS A 144 -16.00 -21.83 -10.65
CA LYS A 144 -17.08 -22.61 -11.29
C LYS A 144 -18.01 -23.22 -10.25
N LYS A 145 -17.44 -23.83 -9.20
CA LYS A 145 -18.19 -24.45 -8.11
C LYS A 145 -19.07 -23.43 -7.37
N ILE A 146 -18.49 -22.33 -6.88
CA ILE A 146 -19.25 -21.34 -6.10
C ILE A 146 -20.27 -20.57 -6.97
N SER A 147 -19.98 -20.36 -8.27
CA SER A 147 -20.88 -19.66 -9.19
C SER A 147 -22.24 -20.35 -9.37
N GLU A 148 -22.30 -21.67 -9.11
CA GLU A 148 -23.54 -22.45 -9.14
C GLU A 148 -24.35 -22.34 -7.84
N MET A 149 -23.73 -21.85 -6.76
CA MET A 149 -24.35 -21.70 -5.44
C MET A 149 -24.87 -20.28 -5.17
N VAL A 150 -24.37 -19.27 -5.89
CA VAL A 150 -24.73 -17.86 -5.75
C VAL A 150 -25.85 -17.48 -6.71
N SER A 151 -26.79 -16.65 -6.26
CA SER A 151 -27.80 -16.07 -7.15
C SER A 151 -27.23 -14.91 -7.94
N GLU A 152 -27.67 -14.75 -9.19
CA GLU A 152 -27.18 -13.68 -10.07
C GLU A 152 -27.49 -12.29 -9.48
N GLU A 153 -28.62 -12.12 -8.78
CA GLU A 153 -28.95 -10.83 -8.13
C GLU A 153 -28.03 -10.46 -6.95
N SER A 154 -27.33 -11.44 -6.38
CA SER A 154 -26.38 -11.23 -5.29
C SER A 154 -24.99 -10.81 -5.76
N VAL A 155 -24.67 -11.01 -7.04
CA VAL A 155 -23.37 -10.66 -7.62
C VAL A 155 -23.30 -9.15 -7.86
N VAL A 156 -22.28 -8.51 -7.30
CA VAL A 156 -22.00 -7.08 -7.51
C VAL A 156 -21.06 -6.91 -8.70
N GLU A 157 -19.98 -7.69 -8.74
CA GLU A 157 -18.94 -7.59 -9.76
C GLU A 157 -18.20 -8.94 -9.85
N THR A 158 -17.70 -9.27 -11.03
CA THR A 158 -16.77 -10.38 -11.23
C THR A 158 -15.61 -9.93 -12.10
N ILE A 159 -14.39 -9.93 -11.55
CA ILE A 159 -13.17 -9.60 -12.28
C ILE A 159 -12.40 -10.88 -12.56
N SER A 160 -12.06 -11.12 -13.83
CA SER A 160 -11.33 -12.32 -14.26
C SER A 160 -9.99 -11.97 -14.91
N ASN A 161 -9.21 -13.01 -15.23
CA ASN A 161 -7.86 -12.87 -15.79
C ASN A 161 -6.93 -12.09 -14.83
N LEU A 162 -6.98 -12.49 -13.57
CA LEU A 162 -6.13 -11.94 -12.52
C LEU A 162 -4.97 -12.89 -12.22
N SER A 163 -3.97 -12.34 -11.55
CA SER A 163 -2.87 -13.11 -11.00
C SER A 163 -2.54 -12.62 -9.60
N ILE A 164 -2.23 -13.57 -8.73
CA ILE A 164 -1.73 -13.32 -7.40
C ILE A 164 -0.21 -13.38 -7.42
N ILE A 165 0.42 -12.39 -6.80
CA ILE A 165 1.81 -12.43 -6.43
C ILE A 165 1.88 -12.42 -4.91
N SER A 166 2.37 -13.51 -4.36
CA SER A 166 2.58 -13.67 -2.92
C SER A 166 4.01 -13.29 -2.56
N VAL A 167 4.15 -12.37 -1.61
CA VAL A 167 5.41 -12.04 -0.94
C VAL A 167 5.42 -12.73 0.42
N HIS A 168 6.11 -13.86 0.50
CA HIS A 168 6.22 -14.65 1.71
C HIS A 168 7.37 -14.13 2.59
N GLN A 169 7.08 -14.00 3.88
CA GLN A 169 7.96 -13.46 4.91
C GLN A 169 8.30 -14.58 5.88
N PRO A 170 9.58 -14.99 6.00
CA PRO A 170 9.96 -16.03 6.94
C PRO A 170 9.85 -15.57 8.41
N ASN A 171 9.98 -14.26 8.65
CA ASN A 171 9.89 -13.65 9.97
C ASN A 171 8.60 -12.81 10.11
N THR A 172 7.78 -13.12 11.12
CA THR A 172 6.50 -12.44 11.39
C THR A 172 6.63 -10.97 11.80
N ASN A 173 7.85 -10.53 12.12
CA ASN A 173 8.13 -9.17 12.57
C ASN A 173 8.03 -8.13 11.44
N LEU A 174 8.11 -8.54 10.16
CA LEU A 174 8.11 -7.61 9.03
C LEU A 174 6.84 -6.77 8.94
N THR A 175 5.69 -7.38 9.22
CA THR A 175 4.37 -6.72 9.23
C THR A 175 4.32 -5.54 10.20
N PHE A 176 5.16 -5.52 11.24
CA PHE A 176 5.24 -4.45 12.23
C PHE A 176 6.29 -3.37 11.90
N ILE A 177 7.03 -3.52 10.79
CA ILE A 177 8.02 -2.53 10.36
C ILE A 177 7.31 -1.45 9.53
N PRO A 178 7.30 -0.18 9.99
CA PRO A 178 6.68 0.90 9.23
C PRO A 178 7.28 1.03 7.83
N GLY A 179 6.41 1.18 6.84
CA GLY A 179 6.80 1.37 5.44
C GLY A 179 7.02 0.09 4.63
N PHE A 180 6.89 -1.11 5.21
CA PHE A 180 7.07 -2.36 4.45
C PHE A 180 6.11 -2.49 3.27
N TYR A 181 4.79 -2.47 3.51
CA TYR A 181 3.79 -2.54 2.42
C TYR A 181 3.90 -1.32 1.50
N GLY A 182 4.03 -0.13 2.07
CA GLY A 182 4.16 1.11 1.29
C GLY A 182 5.35 1.08 0.33
N PHE A 183 6.49 0.52 0.73
CA PHE A 183 7.67 0.41 -0.12
C PHE A 183 7.44 -0.50 -1.34
N LEU A 184 6.81 -1.66 -1.13
CA LEU A 184 6.51 -2.61 -2.21
C LEU A 184 5.45 -2.03 -3.17
N LEU A 185 4.33 -1.53 -2.63
CA LEU A 185 3.23 -0.96 -3.43
C LEU A 185 3.67 0.29 -4.19
N ASN A 186 4.46 1.17 -3.58
CA ASN A 186 5.00 2.34 -4.28
C ASN A 186 5.91 1.93 -5.44
N SER A 187 6.69 0.86 -5.27
CA SER A 187 7.59 0.39 -6.33
C SER A 187 6.83 -0.15 -7.54
N LEU A 188 5.69 -0.82 -7.31
CA LEU A 188 4.76 -1.23 -8.36
C LEU A 188 4.11 -0.01 -9.04
N ALA A 189 3.57 0.92 -8.24
CA ALA A 189 2.94 2.14 -8.75
C ALA A 189 3.89 2.98 -9.62
N MET A 190 5.16 3.15 -9.20
CA MET A 190 6.21 3.83 -9.97
C MET A 190 6.54 3.13 -11.29
N SER A 191 6.19 1.84 -11.41
CA SER A 191 6.37 1.04 -12.61
C SER A 191 5.10 1.02 -13.47
N ASN A 192 4.11 1.88 -13.18
CA ASN A 192 2.81 1.93 -13.86
C ASN A 192 2.07 0.59 -13.85
N ILE A 193 2.15 -0.12 -12.73
CA ILE A 193 1.44 -1.36 -12.46
C ILE A 193 0.21 -1.00 -11.64
N ASN A 194 -0.97 -1.44 -12.10
CA ASN A 194 -2.18 -1.29 -11.33
C ASN A 194 -2.31 -2.47 -10.38
N VAL A 195 -2.39 -2.18 -9.08
CA VAL A 195 -2.70 -3.17 -8.06
C VAL A 195 -4.20 -3.16 -7.87
N ILE A 196 -4.84 -4.31 -8.12
CA ILE A 196 -6.29 -4.47 -8.06
C ILE A 196 -6.70 -4.70 -6.62
N GLU A 197 -6.06 -5.66 -5.96
CA GLU A 197 -6.32 -5.98 -4.55
C GLU A 197 -5.04 -6.20 -3.75
N VAL A 198 -5.12 -5.93 -2.45
CA VAL A 198 -4.02 -6.16 -1.49
C VAL A 198 -4.57 -6.78 -0.22
N MET A 199 -4.08 -7.98 0.09
CA MET A 199 -4.42 -8.67 1.34
C MET A 199 -3.14 -9.07 2.06
N SER A 200 -3.24 -9.32 3.37
CA SER A 200 -2.11 -9.81 4.14
C SER A 200 -2.53 -10.77 5.23
N THR A 201 -1.74 -11.83 5.41
CA THR A 201 -1.70 -12.62 6.63
C THR A 201 -0.44 -12.27 7.43
N LEU A 202 -0.21 -12.94 8.56
CA LEU A 202 0.96 -12.68 9.41
C LEU A 202 2.30 -12.82 8.67
N THR A 203 2.37 -13.75 7.71
CA THR A 203 3.61 -14.14 7.02
C THR A 203 3.54 -13.96 5.50
N GLU A 204 2.46 -13.37 4.98
CA GLU A 204 2.26 -13.28 3.55
C GLU A 204 1.57 -11.96 3.19
N LEU A 205 2.12 -11.26 2.21
CA LEU A 205 1.44 -10.17 1.52
C LEU A 205 1.01 -10.70 0.15
N ILE A 206 -0.28 -10.59 -0.15
CA ILE A 206 -0.89 -11.08 -1.38
C ILE A 206 -1.27 -9.85 -2.20
N ILE A 207 -0.73 -9.75 -3.41
CA ILE A 207 -0.96 -8.65 -4.33
C ILE A 207 -1.66 -9.21 -5.56
N VAL A 208 -2.85 -8.69 -5.86
CA VAL A 208 -3.61 -9.09 -7.06
C VAL A 208 -3.40 -8.04 -8.14
N VAL A 209 -3.04 -8.51 -9.33
CA VAL A 209 -2.83 -7.68 -10.53
C VAL A 209 -3.53 -8.31 -11.72
N SER A 210 -3.70 -7.56 -12.80
CA SER A 210 -4.12 -8.14 -14.07
C SER A 210 -3.09 -9.16 -14.56
N GLN A 211 -3.56 -10.22 -15.22
CA GLN A 211 -2.68 -11.25 -15.77
C GLN A 211 -1.68 -10.68 -16.81
N GLU A 212 -2.07 -9.62 -17.53
CA GLU A 212 -1.18 -8.90 -18.44
C GLU A 212 0.03 -8.27 -17.72
N GLN A 213 -0.18 -7.75 -16.51
CA GLN A 213 0.86 -7.09 -15.72
C GLN A 213 1.61 -8.05 -14.78
N ALA A 214 1.20 -9.32 -14.70
CA ALA A 214 1.71 -10.29 -13.72
C ALA A 214 3.22 -10.48 -13.79
N SER A 215 3.76 -10.83 -14.97
CA SER A 215 5.20 -11.08 -15.14
C SER A 215 6.05 -9.84 -14.76
N ARG A 216 5.64 -8.66 -15.25
CA ARG A 216 6.33 -7.41 -14.96
C ARG A 216 6.29 -7.06 -13.47
N SER A 217 5.17 -7.34 -12.80
CA SER A 217 5.00 -7.11 -11.37
C SER A 217 5.88 -8.05 -10.54
N TYR A 218 5.93 -9.33 -10.91
CA TYR A 218 6.79 -10.31 -10.28
C TYR A 218 8.28 -9.95 -10.44
N GLU A 219 8.69 -9.59 -11.65
CA GLU A 219 10.05 -9.15 -11.95
C GLU A 219 10.44 -7.94 -11.11
N LYS A 220 9.56 -6.94 -11.02
CA LYS A 220 9.83 -5.73 -10.25
C LYS A 220 10.05 -6.02 -8.76
N LEU A 221 9.20 -6.86 -8.17
CA LEU A 221 9.35 -7.28 -6.78
C LEU A 221 10.61 -8.14 -6.58
N SER A 222 10.93 -9.00 -7.56
CA SER A 222 12.13 -9.85 -7.52
C SER A 222 13.41 -9.02 -7.55
N GLU A 223 13.48 -8.00 -8.39
CA GLU A 223 14.60 -7.05 -8.43
C GLU A 223 14.82 -6.37 -7.08
N ILE A 224 13.73 -5.93 -6.44
CA ILE A 224 13.76 -5.27 -5.15
C ILE A 224 14.31 -6.20 -4.07
N ILE A 225 13.81 -7.44 -3.99
CA ILE A 225 14.27 -8.43 -3.01
C ILE A 225 15.75 -8.75 -3.24
N LYS A 226 16.15 -9.00 -4.50
CA LYS A 226 17.55 -9.29 -4.87
C LYS A 226 18.48 -8.13 -4.49
N LYS A 227 18.05 -6.89 -4.71
CA LYS A 227 18.84 -5.69 -4.39
C LYS A 227 19.27 -5.63 -2.92
N PHE A 228 18.47 -6.14 -2.00
CA PHE A 228 18.76 -6.10 -0.57
C PHE A 228 19.41 -7.39 -0.03
N ARG A 229 19.56 -8.43 -0.86
CA ARG A 229 20.31 -9.65 -0.50
C ARG A 229 21.83 -9.48 -0.62
N CYS A 230 22.28 -8.42 -1.29
CA CYS A 230 23.68 -8.13 -1.56
C CYS A 230 24.28 -7.14 -0.56
#